data_AF-E5Y9K8-F1
#
_entry.id   AF-E5Y9K8-F1
#
_cell.length_a   1.000
_cell.length_b   1.000
_cell.length_c   1.000
_cell.angle_alpha   90.00
_cell.angle_beta   90.00
_cell.angle_gamma   90.00
#
_symmetry.space_group_name_H-M   'P 1'
#
loop_
_entity.id
_entity.type
_entity.pdbx_description
1 polymer ?
#
loop_
_entity_poly.entity_id
_entity_poly.type
_entity_poly.pdbx_seq_one_letter_code
_entity_poly.pdbx_strand_id
1 'polypeptide(L)' 'MSKEYTQRGGIGLLGALGLMFVGLKLTGYIDWSWWWVTLPFWGGLAISVTLLVVSVLGLLFELKKGKV' A
#
# COMPACT_ATOMS: atom_id res chain seq x y z
N MET A 1 -39.33 7.64 -4.74
CA MET A 1 -38.23 8.58 -5.03
C MET A 1 -36.97 8.03 -4.39
N SER A 2 -36.12 7.35 -5.16
CA SER A 2 -34.84 6.81 -4.70
C SER A 2 -33.84 7.96 -4.54
N LYS A 3 -33.19 8.03 -3.38
CA LYS A 3 -32.08 8.97 -3.17
C LYS A 3 -30.86 8.44 -3.93
N GLU A 4 -30.62 9.01 -5.11
CA GLU A 4 -29.35 8.89 -5.83
C GLU A 4 -28.25 9.52 -4.97
N TYR A 5 -27.46 8.68 -4.30
CA TYR A 5 -26.24 9.15 -3.65
C TYR A 5 -25.22 9.43 -4.75
N THR A 6 -25.20 10.67 -5.25
CA THR A 6 -24.08 11.17 -6.06
C THR A 6 -22.83 11.16 -5.18
N GLN A 7 -22.08 10.06 -5.24
CA GLN A 7 -20.74 9.96 -4.68
C GLN A 7 -19.84 10.90 -5.49
N ARG A 8 -19.64 12.12 -4.97
CA ARG A 8 -18.54 12.97 -5.42
C ARG A 8 -17.25 12.31 -4.95
N GLY A 9 -16.66 11.46 -5.78
CA GLY A 9 -15.37 10.83 -5.51
C GLY A 9 -14.26 11.87 -5.50
N GLY A 10 -13.81 12.28 -4.31
CA GLY A 10 -12.59 13.07 -4.15
C GLY A 10 -11.36 12.20 -4.39
N ILE A 11 -10.24 12.82 -4.77
CA ILE A 11 -8.95 12.14 -4.81
C ILE A 11 -8.66 11.58 -3.40
N GLY A 12 -8.43 10.27 -3.32
CA GLY A 12 -8.05 9.63 -2.05
C GLY A 12 -6.72 10.18 -1.55
N LEU A 13 -6.54 10.26 -0.24
CA LEU A 13 -5.32 10.77 0.39
C LEU A 13 -4.05 10.14 -0.20
N LEU A 14 -4.07 8.82 -0.49
CA LEU A 14 -2.95 8.11 -1.11
C LEU A 14 -2.63 8.59 -2.53
N GLY A 15 -3.65 8.93 -3.32
CA GLY A 15 -3.47 9.48 -4.67
C GLY A 15 -2.88 10.90 -4.62
N ALA A 16 -3.36 11.73 -3.68
CA ALA A 16 -2.79 13.06 -3.45
C ALA A 16 -1.34 12.98 -2.98
N LEU A 17 -1.04 12.12 -2.01
CA LEU A 17 0.33 11.90 -1.51
C LEU A 17 1.25 11.38 -2.62
N GLY A 18 0.79 10.39 -3.39
CA GLY A 18 1.55 9.85 -4.53
C GLY A 18 1.90 10.93 -5.55
N LEU A 19 0.93 11.77 -5.92
CA LEU A 19 1.17 12.89 -6.83
C LEU A 19 2.16 13.91 -6.23
N MET A 20 2.05 14.20 -4.92
CA MET A 20 2.94 15.14 -4.25
C MET A 20 4.40 14.65 -4.22
N PHE A 21 4.63 13.36 -3.89
CA PHE A 21 5.97 12.74 -3.92
C PHE A 21 6.59 12.73 -5.33
N VAL A 22 5.78 12.42 -6.35
CA VAL A 22 6.23 12.48 -7.75
C VAL A 22 6.58 13.92 -8.15
N GLY A 23 5.75 14.89 -7.77
CA GLY A 23 6.01 16.30 -8.01
C GLY A 23 7.33 16.77 -7.39
N LEU A 24 7.58 16.44 -6.12
CA LEU A 24 8.81 16.76 -5.40
C LEU A 24 10.07 16.11 -6.01
N LYS A 25 9.96 14.90 -6.55
CA LYS A 25 11.04 14.20 -7.26
C LYS A 25 11.40 14.91 -8.57
N LEU A 26 10.38 15.36 -9.31
CA LEU A 26 10.57 16.07 -10.58
C LEU A 26 11.08 17.51 -10.39
N THR A 27 10.71 18.17 -9.30
CA THR A 27 11.23 19.50 -8.94
C THR A 27 12.61 19.47 -8.27
N GLY A 28 13.18 18.29 -8.08
CA GLY A 28 14.55 18.13 -7.58
C GLY A 28 14.71 18.37 -6.06
N TYR A 29 13.61 18.41 -5.30
CA TYR A 29 13.69 18.57 -3.84
C TYR A 29 14.11 17.27 -3.12
N ILE A 30 13.98 16.11 -3.77
CA ILE A 30 14.23 14.80 -3.16
C ILE A 30 15.07 13.93 -4.11
N ASP A 31 16.24 13.50 -3.65
CA ASP A 31 17.14 12.62 -4.41
C ASP A 31 16.82 11.11 -4.30
N TRP A 32 15.87 10.73 -3.45
CA TRP A 32 15.54 9.34 -3.13
C TRP A 32 15.20 8.48 -4.36
N SER A 33 15.51 7.19 -4.29
CA SER A 33 15.20 6.24 -5.37
C SER A 33 13.70 6.21 -5.70
N TRP A 34 13.38 5.94 -6.97
CA TRP A 34 12.00 5.83 -7.46
C TRP A 34 11.15 4.81 -6.70
N TRP A 35 11.77 3.79 -6.09
CA TRP A 35 11.13 2.85 -5.18
C TRP A 35 10.42 3.53 -3.99
N TRP A 36 11.02 4.58 -3.41
CA TRP A 36 10.43 5.34 -2.31
C TRP A 36 9.38 6.33 -2.79
N VAL A 37 9.55 6.90 -3.98
CA VAL A 37 8.57 7.81 -4.60
C VAL A 37 7.25 7.07 -4.89
N THR A 38 7.33 5.80 -5.26
CA THR A 38 6.15 4.99 -5.57
C THR A 38 5.52 4.31 -4.35
N LEU A 39 6.12 4.39 -3.15
CA LEU A 39 5.58 3.79 -1.91
C LEU A 39 4.09 4.07 -1.67
N PRO A 40 3.54 5.27 -1.94
CA PRO A 40 2.11 5.51 -1.78
C PRO A 40 1.22 4.59 -2.63
N PHE A 41 1.73 4.07 -3.75
CA PHE A 41 1.00 3.18 -4.67
C PHE A 41 1.12 1.70 -4.31
N TRP A 42 2.30 1.24 -3.86
CA TRP A 42 2.54 -0.18 -3.56
C TRP A 42 2.69 -0.48 -2.06
N GLY A 43 2.79 0.52 -1.19
CA GLY A 43 2.97 0.35 0.25
C GLY A 43 1.81 -0.41 0.89
N GLY A 44 0.57 -0.14 0.47
CA GLY A 44 -0.59 -0.91 0.90
C GLY A 44 -0.51 -2.39 0.49
N LEU A 45 -0.06 -2.66 -0.74
CA LEU A 45 0.15 -4.02 -1.25
C LEU A 45 1.33 -4.72 -0.56
N ALA A 46 2.42 -4.02 -0.27
CA ALA A 46 3.58 -4.58 0.40
C ALA A 46 3.24 -5.03 1.83
N ILE A 47 2.48 -4.23 2.56
CA ILE A 47 2.02 -4.57 3.91
C ILE A 47 1.08 -5.78 3.86
N SER A 48 0.12 -5.81 2.94
CA SER A 48 -0.82 -6.94 2.85
C SER A 48 -0.11 -8.25 2.48
N VAL A 49 0.83 -8.22 1.53
CA VAL A 49 1.64 -9.39 1.16
C VAL A 49 2.51 -9.85 2.33
N THR A 50 3.17 -8.94 3.03
CA THR A 50 4.02 -9.27 4.18
C THR A 50 3.21 -9.95 5.29
N LEU A 51 2.04 -9.41 5.62
CA LEU A 51 1.13 -10.00 6.61
C LEU A 51 0.68 -11.41 6.19
N LEU A 52 0.30 -11.60 4.93
CA LEU A 52 -0.09 -12.92 4.43
C LEU A 52 1.06 -13.92 4.53
N VAL A 53 2.27 -13.55 4.11
CA VAL A 53 3.45 -14.43 4.17
C VAL A 53 3.75 -14.82 5.61
N VAL A 54 3.78 -13.88 6.55
CA VAL A 54 4.01 -14.16 7.97
C VAL A 54 2.93 -15.06 8.55
N SER A 55 1.67 -14.82 8.19
CA SER A 55 0.53 -15.64 8.64
C SER A 55 0.65 -17.09 8.16
N VAL A 56 0.97 -17.28 6.87
CA VAL A 56 1.13 -18.60 6.26
C VAL A 56 2.34 -19.32 6.84
N LEU A 57 3.48 -18.63 7.00
CA LEU A 57 4.69 -19.21 7.59
C LEU A 57 4.48 -19.60 9.06
N GLY A 58 3.80 -18.76 9.84
CA GLY A 58 3.43 -19.07 11.22
C GLY A 58 2.52 -20.29 11.32
N LEU A 59 1.47 -20.35 10.50
CA LEU A 59 0.57 -21.50 10.46
C LEU A 59 1.29 -22.78 10.02
N LEU A 60 2.17 -22.69 9.02
CA LEU A 60 2.99 -23.82 8.57
C LEU A 60 3.96 -24.29 9.67
N PHE A 61 4.54 -23.37 10.45
CA PHE A 61 5.41 -23.68 11.56
C PHE A 61 4.66 -24.44 12.67
N GLU A 62 3.45 -24.00 13.02
CA GLU A 62 2.60 -24.70 13.99
C GLU A 62 2.19 -26.09 13.50
N LEU A 63 1.83 -26.23 12.22
CA LEU A 63 1.53 -27.54 11.62
C LEU A 63 2.75 -28.47 11.60
N LYS A 64 3.96 -27.94 11.40
CA LYS A 64 5.19 -28.72 11.45
C LYS A 64 5.53 -29.15 12.87
N LYS A 65 5.27 -28.29 13.87
CA LYS A 65 5.51 -28.54 15.29
C LYS A 65 4.56 -29.59 15.87
N GLY A 66 3.30 -29.64 15.44
CA GLY A 66 2.31 -30.62 15.93
C GLY A 66 2.45 -32.03 15.34
N LYS A 67 3.36 -32.24 14.38
CA LYS A 67 3.58 -33.53 13.70
C LYS A 67 4.87 -34.25 14.11
N VAL A 68 5.71 -33.66 14.97
CA VAL A 68 6.94 -34.24 15.53
C VAL A 68 6.73 -34.75 16.94
#